data_AF-A0A940Q5K7-F1
#
_entry.id   AF-A0A940Q5K7-F1
#
_cell.length_a   1.000
_cell.length_b   1.000
_cell.length_c   1.000
_cell.angle_alpha   90.00
_cell.angle_beta   90.00
_cell.angle_gamma   90.00
#
_symmetry.space_group_name_H-M   'P 1'
#
loop_
_entity.id
_entity.type
_entity.pdbx_description
1 polymer ?
#
loop_
_entity_poly.entity_id
_entity_poly.type
_entity_poly.pdbx_seq_one_letter_code
_entity_poly.pdbx_strand_id
1 'polypeptide(L)' 'MSDSKSQISRETYKKIKAMNREQMSEFFTGVYQEGVNNSPIDLDELREVISSVNGIGEVRLNQIMDAIAAYYGTEEETE' A
#
# COMPACT_ATOMS: atom_id res chain seq x y z
N MET A 1 33.22 -0.90 -8.45
CA MET A 1 32.69 -1.09 -7.08
C MET A 1 31.63 -0.04 -6.89
N SER A 2 30.36 -0.39 -7.09
CA SER A 2 29.26 0.58 -6.96
C SER A 2 29.02 0.80 -5.47
N ASP A 3 29.42 1.97 -4.97
CA ASP A 3 29.02 2.43 -3.64
C ASP A 3 27.49 2.44 -3.58
N SER A 4 26.92 1.46 -2.86
CA SER A 4 25.50 1.47 -2.53
C SER A 4 25.26 2.69 -1.64
N LYS A 5 24.86 3.80 -2.28
CA LYS A 5 24.42 5.01 -1.59
C LYS A 5 23.30 4.60 -0.64
N SER A 6 23.58 4.62 0.66
CA SER A 6 22.59 4.44 1.71
C SER A 6 21.41 5.36 1.41
N GLN A 7 20.22 4.79 1.23
CA GLN A 7 18.98 5.56 1.03
C GLN A 7 18.63 6.41 2.26
N ILE A 8 19.23 6.09 3.42
CA ILE A 8 19.08 6.84 4.65
C ILE A 8 20.19 7.89 4.76
N SER A 9 19.78 9.16 4.86
CA SER A 9 20.71 10.26 5.10
C SER A 9 21.43 10.09 6.45
N ARG A 10 22.65 10.63 6.55
CA ARG A 10 23.42 10.60 7.80
C ARG A 10 22.67 11.25 8.97
N GLU A 11 21.87 12.28 8.69
CA GLU A 11 21.04 12.96 9.69
C GLU A 11 19.92 12.04 10.18
N THR A 12 19.20 11.39 9.26
CA THR A 12 18.12 10.44 9.58
C THR A 12 18.66 9.29 10.43
N TYR A 13 19.82 8.73 10.07
CA TYR A 13 20.45 7.66 10.85
C TYR A 13 20.76 8.10 12.29
N LYS A 14 21.31 9.31 12.48
CA LYS A 14 21.59 9.84 13.82
C LYS A 14 20.33 10.03 14.64
N LYS A 15 19.24 10.51 14.02
CA LYS A 15 17.93 10.67 14.68
C LYS A 15 17.40 9.32 15.16
N ILE A 16 17.39 8.30 14.29
CA ILE A 16 16.95 6.94 14.65
C ILE A 16 17.80 6.37 15.80
N LYS A 17 19.13 6.51 15.72
CA LYS A 17 20.05 6.01 16.75
C LYS A 17 19.87 6.67 18.12
N ALA A 18 19.42 7.93 18.15
CA ALA A 18 19.25 8.69 19.39
C ALA A 18 17.91 8.42 20.11
N MET A 19 17.01 7.65 19.51
CA MET A 19 15.69 7.37 20.08
C MET A 19 15.80 6.56 21.37
N ASN A 20 14.98 6.94 22.36
CA ASN A 20 14.75 6.11 23.54
C ASN A 20 13.77 4.95 23.24
N ARG A 21 13.51 4.09 24.22
CA ARG A 21 12.66 2.90 24.02
C ARG A 21 11.23 3.24 23.62
N GLU A 22 10.63 4.29 24.19
CA GLU A 22 9.26 4.71 23.88
C GLU A 22 9.18 5.27 22.45
N GLN A 23 10.09 6.19 22.11
CA GLN A 23 10.19 6.78 20.76
C GLN A 23 10.43 5.71 19.68
N MET A 24 11.23 4.70 19.99
CA MET A 24 11.51 3.60 19.07
C MET A 24 10.28 2.70 18.89
N SER A 25 9.53 2.43 19.97
CA SER A 25 8.28 1.68 19.88
C SER A 25 7.26 2.41 19.00
N GLU A 26 7.06 3.71 19.22
CA GLU A 26 6.17 4.54 18.41
C GLU A 26 6.60 4.59 16.95
N PHE A 27 7.90 4.75 16.69
CA PHE A 27 8.45 4.77 15.33
C PHE A 27 8.15 3.46 14.58
N PHE A 28 8.41 2.29 15.20
CA PHE A 28 8.11 1.00 14.55
C PHE A 28 6.62 0.76 14.39
N THR A 29 5.79 1.15 15.35
CA THR A 29 4.33 1.08 15.22
C THR A 29 3.84 1.95 14.06
N GLY A 30 4.37 3.17 13.93
CA GLY A 30 4.03 4.07 12.82
C GLY A 30 4.42 3.48 11.46
N VAL A 31 5.64 2.96 11.32
CA VAL A 31 6.10 2.29 10.07
C VAL A 31 5.24 1.07 9.74
N TYR A 32 4.87 0.27 10.74
CA TYR A 32 3.99 -0.87 10.54
C TYR A 32 2.59 -0.44 10.10
N GLN A 33 1.99 0.55 10.77
CA GLN A 33 0.67 1.07 10.41
C GLN A 33 0.68 1.70 9.01
N GLU A 34 1.74 2.41 8.65
CA GLU A 34 1.91 2.94 7.29
C GLU A 34 1.99 1.81 6.27
N GLY A 35 2.68 0.70 6.57
CA GLY A 35 2.70 -0.49 5.73
C GLY A 35 1.35 -1.19 5.62
N VAL A 36 0.58 -1.25 6.72
CA VAL A 36 -0.79 -1.81 6.72
C VAL A 36 -1.74 -0.93 5.93
N ASN A 37 -1.67 0.39 6.09
CA ASN A 37 -2.52 1.34 5.37
C ASN A 37 -2.16 1.41 3.87
N ASN A 38 -0.90 1.13 3.53
CA ASN A 38 -0.44 0.96 2.15
C ASN A 38 -0.41 -0.50 1.70
N SER A 39 -1.08 -1.41 2.42
CA SER A 39 -1.20 -2.80 1.98
C SER A 39 -1.88 -2.81 0.61
N PRO A 40 -1.39 -3.61 -0.35
CA PRO A 40 -2.07 -3.76 -1.63
C PRO A 40 -3.54 -4.10 -1.38
N ILE A 41 -4.42 -3.32 -2.00
CA ILE A 41 -5.85 -3.54 -1.92
C ILE A 41 -6.13 -4.90 -2.54
N ASP A 42 -6.76 -5.79 -1.77
CA ASP A 42 -7.25 -7.05 -2.29
C ASP A 42 -8.42 -6.75 -3.24
N LEU A 43 -8.19 -6.96 -4.54
CA LEU A 43 -9.17 -6.66 -5.58
C LEU A 43 -10.39 -7.60 -5.51
N ASP A 44 -10.25 -8.80 -4.94
CA ASP A 44 -11.35 -9.74 -4.75
C ASP A 44 -12.26 -9.27 -3.61
N GLU A 45 -11.68 -8.83 -2.48
CA GLU A 45 -12.44 -8.23 -1.38
C GLU A 45 -13.15 -6.95 -1.86
N LEU A 46 -12.45 -6.12 -2.64
CA LEU A 46 -13.03 -4.90 -3.20
C LEU A 46 -14.22 -5.20 -4.13
N ARG A 47 -14.10 -6.25 -4.96
CA ARG A 47 -15.18 -6.71 -5.84
C ARG A 47 -16.40 -7.16 -5.04
N GLU A 48 -16.20 -7.92 -3.97
CA GLU A 48 -17.29 -8.38 -3.09
C GLU A 48 -18.02 -7.18 -2.45
N VAL A 49 -17.28 -6.23 -1.89
CA VAL A 49 -17.83 -5.03 -1.28
C VAL A 49 -18.64 -4.21 -2.29
N ILE A 50 -18.13 -3.98 -3.49
CA ILE A 50 -18.83 -3.21 -4.53
C ILE A 50 -20.07 -3.97 -5.03
N SER A 51 -20.00 -5.30 -5.14
CA SER A 51 -21.14 -6.13 -5.57
C SER A 51 -22.32 -6.07 -4.60
N SER A 52 -22.06 -5.78 -3.31
CA SER A 52 -23.10 -5.65 -2.28
C SER A 52 -23.92 -4.35 -2.39
N VAL A 53 -23.48 -3.40 -3.22
CA VAL A 53 -24.16 -2.11 -3.41
C VAL A 53 -25.38 -2.28 -4.32
N ASN A 54 -26.55 -1.94 -3.77
CA ASN A 54 -27.82 -1.97 -4.49
C ASN A 54 -27.75 -1.14 -5.79
N GLY A 55 -28.13 -1.76 -6.91
CA GLY A 55 -28.14 -1.13 -8.23
C GLY A 55 -26.87 -1.33 -9.06
N ILE A 56 -25.85 -2.02 -8.52
CA ILE A 56 -24.68 -2.47 -9.28
C ILE A 56 -24.92 -3.90 -9.74
N GLY A 57 -25.23 -4.07 -11.02
CA GLY A 57 -25.23 -5.38 -11.68
C GLY A 57 -23.83 -5.75 -12.19
N GLU A 58 -23.67 -7.00 -12.61
CA GLU A 58 -22.39 -7.59 -13.05
C GLU A 58 -21.67 -6.77 -14.13
N VAL A 59 -22.40 -6.25 -15.12
CA VAL A 59 -21.82 -5.41 -16.20
C VAL A 59 -21.22 -4.12 -15.64
N ARG A 60 -21.91 -3.48 -14.68
CA ARG A 60 -21.43 -2.24 -14.06
C ARG A 60 -20.28 -2.52 -13.09
N LEU A 61 -20.35 -3.64 -12.36
CA LEU A 61 -19.28 -4.09 -11.47
C LEU A 61 -17.98 -4.30 -12.23
N ASN A 62 -18.01 -5.02 -13.36
CA ASN A 62 -16.82 -5.25 -14.18
C ASN A 62 -16.21 -3.93 -14.68
N GLN A 63 -17.03 -3.02 -15.22
CA GLN A 63 -16.57 -1.69 -15.66
C GLN A 63 -15.88 -0.89 -14.55
N ILE A 64 -16.37 -0.99 -13.31
CA ILE A 64 -15.79 -0.30 -12.16
C ILE A 64 -14.45 -0.95 -11.79
N MET A 65 -14.39 -2.28 -11.73
CA MET A 65 -13.15 -3.00 -11.43
C MET A 65 -12.08 -2.75 -12.48
N ASP A 66 -12.43 -2.73 -13.77
CA ASP A 66 -11.51 -2.42 -14.88
C ASP A 66 -10.92 -1.00 -14.75
N ALA A 67 -11.76 -0.01 -14.41
CA ALA A 67 -11.31 1.36 -14.19
C ALA A 67 -10.37 1.50 -12.99
N ILE A 68 -10.62 0.72 -11.93
CA ILE A 68 -9.77 0.65 -10.74
C ILE A 68 -8.42 -0.01 -11.08
N ALA A 69 -8.43 -1.15 -11.77
CA ALA A 69 -7.24 -1.85 -12.21
C ALA A 69 -6.34 -0.96 -13.10
N ALA A 70 -6.96 -0.26 -14.06
CA ALA A 70 -6.26 0.70 -14.93
C ALA A 70 -5.63 1.87 -14.15
N TYR A 71 -6.27 2.34 -13.07
CA TYR A 71 -5.74 3.40 -12.22
C TYR A 71 -4.53 2.96 -11.40
N TYR A 72 -4.57 1.73 -10.86
CA TYR A 72 -3.47 1.17 -10.07
C TYR A 72 -2.33 0.60 -10.93
N GLY A 73 -2.49 0.56 -12.26
CA GLY A 73 -1.48 0.00 -13.16
C GLY A 73 -1.29 -1.51 -12.98
N THR A 74 -2.27 -2.19 -12.36
CA THR A 74 -2.38 -3.64 -12.37
C THR A 74 -2.98 -4.04 -13.71
N GLU A 75 -2.20 -3.88 -14.77
CA GLU A 75 -2.46 -4.61 -16.01
C GLU A 75 -2.19 -6.08 -15.68
N GLU A 76 -3.26 -6.82 -15.36
CA GLU A 76 -3.20 -8.27 -15.55
C GLU A 76 -3.03 -8.47 -17.05
N GLU A 77 -1.80 -8.81 -17.46
CA GLU A 77 -1.53 -9.41 -18.76
C GLU A 77 -2.32 -10.73 -18.83
N THR A 78 -3.56 -10.66 -19.30
CA THR A 78 -4.28 -11.85 -19.74
C THR A 78 -3.71 -12.28 -21.09
N GLU A 79 -2.88 -13.33 -21.07
CA GLU A 79 -2.48 -14.14 -22.23
C GLU A 79 -3.67 -14.70 -23.01
#